data_AF-A0A0P9RMC8-F1
#
_entry.id   AF-A0A0P9RMC8-F1
#
_cell.length_a   1.000
_cell.length_b   1.000
_cell.length_c   1.000
_cell.angle_alpha   90.00
_cell.angle_beta   90.00
_cell.angle_gamma   90.00
#
_symmetry.space_group_name_H-M   'P 1'
#
loop_
_entity.id
_entity.type
_entity.pdbx_description
1 polymer ?
#
loop_
_entity_poly.entity_id
_entity_poly.type
_entity_poly.pdbx_seq_one_letter_code
_entity_poly.pdbx_strand_id
1 'polypeptide(L)' 'MVVILPKGSYMNWLTAQPEQSAAFMKQYPADRLTVDM' A
#
# COMPACT_ATOMS: atom_id res chain seq x y z
N MET A 1 8.77 -5.67 -7.33
CA MET A 1 8.41 -4.39 -6.71
C MET A 1 7.27 -4.66 -5.73
N VAL A 2 7.38 -4.25 -4.46
CA VAL A 2 6.37 -4.50 -3.41
C VAL A 2 5.46 -3.28 -3.23
N VAL A 3 4.20 -3.50 -2.88
CA VAL A 3 3.22 -2.43 -2.63
C VAL A 3 3.25 -2.09 -1.14
N ILE A 4 3.48 -0.81 -0.82
CA ILE A 4 3.51 -0.31 0.55
C ILE A 4 2.15 0.30 0.87
N LEU A 5 1.47 -0.26 1.87
CA LEU A 5 0.18 0.21 2.33
C LEU A 5 0.35 1.36 3.35
N PRO A 6 -0.38 2.48 3.19
CA PRO A 6 -0.45 3.52 4.21
C PRO A 6 -0.99 2.99 5.54
N LYS A 7 -0.54 3.55 6.68
CA LYS A 7 -0.97 3.12 8.02
C LYS A 7 -2.50 3.08 8.22
N GLY A 8 -3.24 3.99 7.58
CA GLY A 8 -4.71 4.02 7.65
C GLY A 8 -5.43 3.01 6.74
N SER A 9 -4.68 2.29 5.90
CA SER A 9 -5.24 1.40 4.87
C SER A 9 -5.16 -0.08 5.24
N TYR A 10 -4.58 -0.45 6.38
CA TYR A 10 -4.38 -1.86 6.75
C TYR A 10 -5.70 -2.62 6.94
N MET A 11 -6.64 -2.09 7.73
CA MET A 11 -7.93 -2.76 7.94
C MET A 11 -8.74 -2.82 6.65
N ASN A 12 -8.74 -1.73 5.88
CA ASN A 12 -9.41 -1.66 4.59
C ASN A 12 -8.85 -2.68 3.58
N TRP A 13 -7.54 -2.94 3.62
CA TRP A 13 -6.91 -3.99 2.81
C TRP A 13 -7.28 -5.40 3.29
N LEU A 14 -7.25 -5.64 4.60
CA LEU A 14 -7.54 -6.95 5.18
C LEU A 14 -9.01 -7.37 4.98
N THR A 15 -9.93 -6.42 4.84
CA THR A 15 -11.36 -6.68 4.61
C THR A 15 -11.78 -6.48 3.15
N ALA A 16 -10.87 -6.05 2.27
CA ALA A 16 -11.19 -5.83 0.86
C ALA A 16 -11.47 -7.16 0.15
N GLN A 17 -12.47 -7.16 -0.73
CA GLN A 17 -12.66 -8.27 -1.66
C GLN A 17 -11.51 -8.29 -2.69
N PRO A 18 -11.18 -9.46 -3.28
CA PRO A 18 -10.07 -9.58 -4.23
C PRO A 18 -10.13 -8.59 -5.41
N GLU A 19 -11.34 -8.24 -5.85
CA GLU A 19 -11.61 -7.27 -6.92
C GLU A 19 -11.22 -5.84 -6.51
N GLN A 20 -11.34 -5.51 -5.22
CA GLN A 20 -10.99 -4.21 -4.66
C GLN A 20 -9.50 -4.09 -4.31
N SER A 21 -8.81 -5.23 -4.16
CA SER A 21 -7.37 -5.29 -3.88
C SER A 21 -6.53 -4.62 -4.97
N ALA A 22 -7.00 -4.61 -6.24
CA ALA A 22 -6.34 -3.88 -7.31
C ALA A 22 -6.19 -2.38 -7.06
N ALA A 23 -7.12 -1.76 -6.32
CA ALA A 23 -7.06 -0.33 -6.00
C ALA A 23 -5.93 0.03 -5.02
N PHE A 24 -5.46 -0.93 -4.23
CA PHE A 24 -4.36 -0.75 -3.28
C PHE A 24 -3.00 -1.03 -3.90
N MET A 25 -2.93 -1.73 -5.04
CA MET A 25 -1.71 -2.02 -5.79
C MET A 25 -1.20 -0.79 -6.57
N LYS A 26 -1.06 0.33 -5.87
CA LYS A 26 -0.51 1.57 -6.39
C LYS A 26 0.92 1.75 -5.89
N GLN A 27 1.74 2.40 -6.71
CA GLN A 27 3.09 2.76 -6.31
C GLN A 27 3.03 3.71 -5.11
N TYR A 28 3.77 3.37 -4.06
CA TYR A 28 3.87 4.22 -2.89
C TYR A 28 4.72 5.46 -3.22
N PRO A 29 4.36 6.66 -2.74
CA PRO A 29 5.11 7.88 -3.04
C PRO A 29 6.56 7.75 -2.60
N ALA A 30 7.50 7.88 -3.54
CA ALA A 30 8.92 7.73 -3.27
C ALA A 30 9.43 8.77 -2.26
N ASP A 31 8.85 9.97 -2.24
CA ASP A 31 9.19 11.06 -1.30
C ASP A 31 8.95 10.71 0.17
N ARG A 32 8.19 9.64 0.44
CA ARG A 32 7.92 9.13 1.79
C ARG A 32 8.83 7.95 2.19
N LEU A 33 9.76 7.55 1.31
CA LEU A 33 10.74 6.50 1.57
C LEU A 33 12.08 7.15 1.92
N THR A 34 12.59 6.86 3.11
CA THR A 34 13.96 7.21 3.48
C THR A 34 14.84 5.98 3.26
N VAL A 35 15.94 6.15 2.52
CA VAL A 35 16.96 5.11 2.41
C VAL A 35 17.86 5.25 3.63
N ASP A 36 17.85 4.24 4.49
CA ASP A 36 18.84 4.09 5.56
C ASP A 36 20.05 3.37 4.95
N MET A 37 21.24 3.99 5.03
CA MET A 37 22.50 3.45 4.51
C MET A 37 23.27 2.71 5.60
#